data_AF-A0AAD0VEA3-F1
#
_entry.id   AF-A0AAD0VEA3-F1
#
_cell.length_a   1.000
_cell.length_b   1.000
_cell.length_c   1.000
_cell.angle_alpha   90.00
_cell.angle_beta   90.00
_cell.angle_gamma   90.00
#
_symmetry.space_group_name_H-M   'P 1'
#
loop_
_entity.id
_entity.type
_entity.pdbx_description
1 polymer ?
#
loop_
_entity_poly.entity_id
_entity_poly.type
_entity_poly.pdbx_seq_one_letter_code
_entity_poly.pdbx_strand_id
1 'polypeptide(L)'
;MRSVKGQRALRPVLCGIRTVWDAVGDGAFFCPGCGGDRNYRRLTGRRRLTVLGIPLARRGETGPVVECAACCARFAPDALDHPTTTRFSSMLREAVHTVTLAVLAAGGTTSRTVLETAVGVVRDAGLDDCTQEQLYTVVEVLAADAGFGTPADPTAEACGPALAIELHEVLAPLAPHLATAGRESVLLQGARIALADGPYSPAEREVLTAVGGALRLPAADTARLLAAAARTPS
;
A
#
# COMPACT_ATOMS: atom_id res chain seq x y z
N MET A 1 32.98 -1.86 -35.15
CA MET A 1 32.53 -0.85 -36.13
C MET A 1 32.78 0.55 -35.56
N ARG A 2 33.20 1.46 -36.42
CA ARG A 2 33.87 2.73 -36.09
C ARG A 2 32.96 3.73 -35.35
N SER A 3 33.59 4.40 -34.38
CA SER A 3 33.14 5.63 -33.73
C SER A 3 32.84 6.71 -34.77
N VAL A 4 31.61 7.22 -34.78
CA VAL A 4 31.26 8.50 -35.43
C VAL A 4 31.16 9.54 -34.31
N LYS A 5 32.32 10.06 -33.91
CA LYS A 5 32.39 11.28 -33.10
C LYS A 5 32.13 12.45 -34.03
N GLY A 6 30.84 12.74 -34.26
CA GLY A 6 30.42 13.94 -34.96
C GLY A 6 30.94 15.17 -34.22
N GLN A 7 31.93 15.83 -34.82
CA GLN A 7 32.45 17.11 -34.35
C GLN A 7 31.32 18.14 -34.50
N ARG A 8 30.55 18.35 -33.41
CA ARG A 8 29.67 19.50 -33.32
C ARG A 8 30.55 20.73 -33.13
N ALA A 9 30.61 21.58 -34.14
CA ALA A 9 31.20 22.90 -34.03
C ALA A 9 30.61 23.60 -32.78
N LEU A 10 31.46 23.87 -31.80
CA LEU A 10 31.14 24.69 -30.63
C LEU A 10 30.97 26.13 -31.11
N ARG A 11 29.79 26.47 -31.64
CA ARG A 11 29.39 27.88 -31.76
C ARG A 11 29.31 28.44 -30.34
N PRO A 12 30.04 29.52 -30.00
CA PRO A 12 29.86 30.17 -28.71
C PRO A 12 28.41 30.67 -28.65
N VAL A 13 27.61 30.01 -27.81
CA VAL A 13 26.24 30.45 -27.56
C VAL A 13 26.35 31.73 -26.73
N LEU A 14 26.18 32.87 -27.40
CA LEU A 14 26.34 34.19 -26.78
C LEU A 14 25.37 34.37 -25.61
N CYS A 15 24.17 33.80 -25.70
CA CYS A 15 23.14 33.83 -24.67
C CYS A 15 22.33 32.52 -24.66
N GLY A 16 22.10 31.95 -23.48
CA GLY A 16 21.36 30.70 -23.27
C GLY A 16 20.67 30.66 -21.91
N ILE A 17 19.94 29.57 -21.62
CA ILE A 17 19.32 29.32 -20.31
C ILE A 17 19.95 28.07 -19.73
N ARG A 18 20.51 28.16 -18.53
CA ARG A 18 21.07 27.01 -17.78
C ARG A 18 20.31 26.84 -16.47
N THR A 19 19.97 25.60 -16.13
CA THR A 19 19.41 25.27 -14.83
C THR A 19 20.55 24.91 -13.87
N VAL A 20 20.63 25.63 -12.76
CA VAL A 20 21.47 25.28 -11.61
C VAL A 20 20.62 24.46 -10.66
N TRP A 21 21.14 23.33 -10.18
CA TRP A 21 20.42 22.41 -9.32
C TRP A 21 21.00 22.47 -7.90
N ASP A 22 20.14 22.72 -6.93
CA ASP A 22 20.46 22.72 -5.51
C ASP A 22 19.80 21.49 -4.88
N ALA A 23 20.57 20.65 -4.17
CA ALA A 23 20.04 19.50 -3.44
C ALA A 23 19.37 19.97 -2.14
N VAL A 24 18.11 19.59 -1.94
CA VAL A 24 17.28 20.06 -0.80
C VAL A 24 16.86 18.93 0.14
N GLY A 25 17.16 17.68 -0.20
CA GLY A 25 16.91 16.52 0.65
C GLY A 25 17.28 15.22 -0.05
N ASP A 26 17.23 14.13 0.70
CA ASP A 26 17.47 12.77 0.23
C ASP A 26 16.59 11.78 0.98
N GLY A 27 16.56 10.53 0.51
CA GLY A 27 15.74 9.46 1.07
C GLY A 27 15.80 8.22 0.20
N ALA A 28 14.92 7.25 0.47
CA ALA A 28 14.77 6.04 -0.35
C ALA A 28 13.47 6.09 -1.17
N PHE A 29 13.53 5.56 -2.39
CA PHE A 29 12.37 5.41 -3.28
C PHE A 29 12.56 4.19 -4.18
N PHE A 30 11.48 3.70 -4.77
CA PHE A 30 11.57 2.69 -5.82
C PHE A 30 11.92 3.36 -7.15
N CYS A 31 13.11 3.08 -7.70
CA CYS A 31 13.56 3.70 -8.94
C CYS A 31 13.01 2.97 -10.17
N PRO A 32 12.22 3.64 -11.04
CA PRO A 32 11.70 3.01 -12.26
C PRO A 32 12.78 2.61 -13.26
N GLY A 33 13.92 3.31 -13.26
CA GLY A 33 15.04 3.01 -14.14
C GLY A 33 15.89 1.82 -13.67
N CYS A 34 16.04 1.64 -12.35
CA CYS A 34 16.80 0.52 -11.79
C CYS A 34 15.94 -0.71 -11.50
N GLY A 35 14.61 -0.55 -11.40
CA GLY A 35 13.68 -1.61 -11.01
C GLY A 35 13.79 -2.03 -9.54
N GLY A 36 14.11 -1.10 -8.63
CA GLY A 36 14.24 -1.43 -7.22
C GLY A 36 14.52 -0.23 -6.32
N ASP A 37 14.54 -0.49 -5.02
CA ASP A 37 14.75 0.53 -3.99
C ASP A 37 16.14 1.13 -4.07
N ARG A 38 16.21 2.46 -4.19
CA ARG A 38 17.46 3.22 -4.30
C ARG A 38 17.36 4.49 -3.46
N ASN A 39 18.52 5.06 -3.15
CA ASN A 39 18.56 6.40 -2.59
C ASN A 39 18.33 7.44 -3.68
N TYR A 40 17.61 8.51 -3.36
CA TYR A 40 17.43 9.66 -4.23
C TYR A 40 17.96 10.94 -3.61
N ARG A 41 18.17 11.95 -4.46
CA ARG A 41 18.36 13.35 -4.07
C ARG A 41 17.24 14.19 -4.65
N ARG A 42 16.56 14.95 -3.81
CA ARG A 42 15.57 15.94 -4.24
C ARG A 42 16.32 17.20 -4.65
N LEU A 43 16.18 17.60 -5.89
CA LEU A 43 16.84 18.78 -6.46
C LEU A 43 15.80 19.84 -6.77
N THR A 44 16.10 21.09 -6.49
CA THR A 44 15.34 22.25 -6.97
C THR A 44 16.16 23.00 -8.01
N GLY A 45 15.53 23.36 -9.13
CA GLY A 45 16.23 23.97 -10.24
C GLY A 45 15.98 25.48 -10.29
N ARG A 46 17.02 26.27 -10.48
CA ARG A 46 16.90 27.70 -10.79
C ARG A 46 17.38 27.97 -12.22
N ARG A 47 16.50 28.50 -13.07
CA ARG A 47 16.82 28.87 -14.45
C ARG A 47 17.54 30.21 -14.43
N ARG A 48 18.79 30.22 -14.88
CA ARG A 48 19.59 31.43 -15.03
C ARG A 48 19.85 31.70 -16.50
N LEU A 49 19.68 32.96 -16.90
CA LEU A 49 20.17 33.43 -18.19
C LEU A 49 21.70 33.41 -18.14
N THR A 50 22.33 32.68 -19.05
CA THR A 50 23.78 32.61 -19.18
C THR A 50 24.21 33.40 -20.41
N VAL A 51 25.15 34.33 -20.26
CA VAL A 51 25.80 35.04 -21.37
C VAL A 51 27.27 34.65 -21.36
N LEU A 52 27.80 34.18 -22.49
CA LEU A 52 29.18 33.65 -22.59
C LEU A 52 29.51 32.59 -21.52
N GLY A 53 28.50 31.82 -21.08
CA GLY A 53 28.66 30.80 -20.03
C GLY A 53 28.52 31.30 -18.58
N ILE A 54 28.42 32.62 -18.36
CA ILE A 54 28.27 33.21 -17.02
C ILE A 54 26.78 33.40 -16.69
N PRO A 55 26.27 32.86 -15.57
CA PRO A 55 24.87 32.99 -15.17
C PRO A 55 24.58 34.37 -14.55
N LEU A 56 23.91 35.26 -15.30
CA LEU A 56 23.73 36.67 -14.92
C LEU A 56 22.39 36.97 -14.23
N ALA A 57 21.26 36.50 -14.78
CA ALA A 57 19.93 36.89 -14.30
C ALA A 57 19.04 35.68 -14.00
N ARG A 58 18.23 35.78 -12.94
CA ARG A 58 17.19 34.77 -12.63
C ARG A 58 16.08 34.90 -13.67
N ARG A 59 15.76 33.79 -14.35
CA ARG A 59 14.68 33.74 -15.35
C ARG A 59 13.47 32.92 -14.89
N GLY A 60 13.57 32.28 -13.73
CA GLY A 60 12.49 31.51 -13.12
C GLY A 60 13.02 30.27 -12.40
N GLU A 61 12.11 29.51 -11.80
CA GLU A 61 12.43 28.25 -11.14
C GLU A 61 11.98 27.07 -12.02
N THR A 62 12.61 25.93 -11.84
CA THR A 62 12.18 24.64 -12.38
C THR A 62 11.67 23.83 -11.20
N GLY A 63 10.54 23.14 -11.40
CA GLY A 63 9.94 22.31 -10.36
C GLY A 63 10.93 21.30 -9.77
N PRO A 64 10.66 20.84 -8.54
CA PRO A 64 11.53 19.87 -7.87
C PRO A 64 11.62 18.59 -8.71
N VAL A 65 12.81 18.00 -8.77
CA VAL A 65 13.05 16.71 -9.42
C VAL A 65 13.70 15.76 -8.44
N VAL A 66 13.49 14.47 -8.66
CA VAL A 66 14.09 13.39 -7.87
C VAL A 66 15.16 12.74 -8.72
N GLU A 67 16.42 12.81 -8.29
CA GLU A 67 17.55 12.19 -8.98
C GLU A 67 17.94 10.90 -8.27
N CYS A 68 17.98 9.78 -8.99
CA CYS A 68 18.45 8.52 -8.44
C CYS A 68 19.97 8.58 -8.21
N ALA A 69 20.44 8.21 -7.01
CA ALA A 69 21.87 8.17 -6.71
C ALA A 69 22.64 7.07 -7.47
N ALA A 70 21.95 6.07 -8.03
CA ALA A 70 22.56 4.95 -8.75
C ALA A 70 22.63 5.16 -10.27
N CYS A 71 21.49 5.39 -10.92
CA CYS A 71 21.45 5.58 -12.38
C CYS A 71 21.53 7.04 -12.83
N CYS A 72 21.55 8.00 -11.90
CA CYS A 72 21.55 9.44 -12.15
C CYS A 72 20.37 9.94 -13.02
N ALA A 73 19.36 9.11 -13.26
CA ALA A 73 18.14 9.50 -13.95
C ALA A 73 17.30 10.42 -13.05
N ARG A 74 16.58 11.34 -13.68
CA ARG A 74 15.72 12.33 -13.01
C ARG A 74 14.27 12.02 -13.27
N PHE A 75 13.49 12.06 -12.21
CA PHE A 75 12.07 11.74 -12.18
C PHE A 75 11.27 12.91 -11.63
N ALA A 76 9.98 12.93 -11.94
CA ALA A 76 9.01 13.82 -11.31
C ALA A 76 8.93 13.51 -9.79
N PRO A 77 8.53 14.49 -8.96
CA PRO A 77 8.38 14.27 -7.52
C PRO A 77 7.37 13.17 -7.20
N ASP A 78 6.35 12.98 -8.03
CA ASP A 78 5.32 11.93 -7.94
C ASP A 78 5.92 10.50 -8.00
N ALA A 79 7.16 10.35 -8.46
CA ALA A 79 7.87 9.06 -8.36
C ALA A 79 8.10 8.62 -6.90
N LEU A 80 7.98 9.53 -5.92
CA LEU A 80 8.03 9.22 -4.49
C LEU A 80 6.71 8.66 -3.96
N ASP A 81 5.61 8.79 -4.70
CA ASP A 81 4.31 8.24 -4.31
C ASP A 81 4.27 6.71 -4.48
N HIS A 82 5.19 6.14 -5.25
CA HIS A 82 5.34 4.70 -5.32
C HIS A 82 6.13 4.19 -4.10
N PRO A 83 5.53 3.31 -3.27
CA PRO A 83 6.21 2.81 -2.09
C PRO A 83 7.45 2.02 -2.46
N THR A 84 8.47 2.07 -1.59
CA THR A 84 9.60 1.15 -1.64
C THR A 84 9.11 -0.28 -1.41
N THR A 85 9.91 -1.27 -1.80
CA THR A 85 9.60 -2.70 -1.60
C THR A 85 9.40 -3.00 -0.12
N THR A 86 10.24 -2.43 0.75
CA THR A 86 10.11 -2.58 2.21
C THR A 86 8.82 -1.95 2.72
N ARG A 87 8.50 -0.71 2.30
CA ARG A 87 7.26 -0.02 2.73
C ARG A 87 6.02 -0.77 2.24
N PHE A 88 6.04 -1.21 0.99
CA PHE A 88 4.94 -1.98 0.40
C PHE A 88 4.71 -3.31 1.13
N SER A 89 5.79 -4.01 1.49
CA SER A 89 5.71 -5.26 2.28
C SER A 89 5.12 -5.01 3.68
N SER A 90 5.48 -3.88 4.31
CA SER A 90 4.89 -3.47 5.59
C SER A 90 3.40 -3.17 5.46
N MET A 91 3.00 -2.40 4.45
CA MET A 91 1.59 -2.08 4.18
C MET A 91 0.76 -3.35 3.95
N LEU A 92 1.33 -4.35 3.25
CA LEU A 92 0.66 -5.63 3.03
C LEU A 92 0.47 -6.43 4.31
N ARG A 93 1.49 -6.49 5.17
CA ARG A 93 1.42 -7.17 6.47
C ARG A 93 0.36 -6.53 7.35
N GLU A 94 0.37 -5.21 7.42
CA GLU A 94 -0.62 -4.43 8.15
C GLU A 94 -2.04 -4.65 7.61
N ALA A 95 -2.22 -4.62 6.28
CA ALA A 95 -3.52 -4.91 5.65
C ALA A 95 -4.06 -6.31 6.00
N VAL A 96 -3.24 -7.35 5.87
CA VAL A 96 -3.68 -8.73 6.20
C VAL A 96 -4.00 -8.86 7.68
N HIS A 97 -3.20 -8.24 8.55
CA HIS A 97 -3.43 -8.23 9.99
C HIS A 97 -4.76 -7.53 10.34
N THR A 98 -5.00 -6.33 9.82
CA THR A 98 -6.24 -5.57 10.08
C THR A 98 -7.47 -6.29 9.53
N VAL A 99 -7.39 -6.89 8.34
CA VAL A 99 -8.47 -7.72 7.79
C VAL A 99 -8.74 -8.93 8.68
N THR A 100 -7.68 -9.58 9.19
CA THR A 100 -7.81 -10.72 10.10
C THR A 100 -8.52 -10.31 11.39
N LEU A 101 -8.09 -9.23 12.02
CA LEU A 101 -8.74 -8.71 13.23
C LEU A 101 -10.19 -8.33 12.99
N ALA A 102 -10.50 -7.72 11.85
CA ALA A 102 -11.86 -7.33 11.54
C ALA A 102 -12.80 -8.53 11.34
N VAL A 103 -12.32 -9.57 10.65
CA VAL A 103 -13.09 -10.82 10.48
C VAL A 103 -13.27 -11.52 11.81
N LEU A 104 -12.23 -11.63 12.63
CA LEU A 104 -12.33 -12.26 13.96
C LEU A 104 -13.22 -11.47 14.92
N ALA A 105 -13.23 -10.14 14.85
CA ALA A 105 -14.13 -9.32 15.66
C ALA A 105 -15.60 -9.51 15.27
N ALA A 106 -15.89 -9.72 13.99
CA ALA A 106 -17.25 -9.94 13.49
C ALA A 106 -17.75 -11.39 13.65
N GLY A 107 -16.89 -12.39 13.45
CA GLY A 107 -17.22 -13.82 13.55
C GLY A 107 -17.03 -14.41 14.95
N GLY A 108 -16.21 -13.76 15.78
CA GLY A 108 -15.81 -14.24 17.10
C GLY A 108 -14.55 -15.11 17.07
N THR A 109 -14.05 -15.43 18.26
CA THR A 109 -12.80 -16.19 18.49
C THR A 109 -13.03 -17.54 19.16
N THR A 110 -14.29 -17.94 19.33
CA THR A 110 -14.71 -19.13 20.09
C THR A 110 -14.24 -20.44 19.45
N SER A 111 -14.05 -20.44 18.13
CA SER A 111 -13.58 -21.61 17.39
C SER A 111 -12.06 -21.64 17.28
N ARG A 112 -11.46 -22.74 17.74
CA ARG A 112 -10.03 -23.00 17.59
C ARG A 112 -9.61 -23.08 16.11
N THR A 113 -10.45 -23.61 15.23
CA THR A 113 -10.12 -23.75 13.79
C THR A 113 -9.98 -22.41 13.10
N VAL A 114 -10.78 -21.42 13.49
CA VAL A 114 -10.72 -20.03 13.00
C VAL A 114 -9.43 -19.37 13.46
N LEU A 115 -9.08 -19.48 14.74
CA LEU A 115 -7.83 -18.92 15.25
C LEU A 115 -6.59 -19.59 14.63
N GLU A 116 -6.60 -20.91 14.43
CA GLU A 116 -5.51 -21.62 13.73
C GLU A 116 -5.36 -21.12 12.29
N THR A 117 -6.47 -20.96 11.58
CA THR A 117 -6.49 -20.46 10.19
C THR A 117 -6.03 -19.00 10.10
N ALA A 118 -6.49 -18.15 11.03
CA ALA A 118 -6.10 -16.75 11.12
C ALA A 118 -4.59 -16.59 11.36
N VAL A 119 -4.03 -17.35 12.30
CA VAL A 119 -2.58 -17.36 12.55
C VAL A 119 -1.81 -17.84 11.31
N GLY A 120 -2.29 -18.87 10.63
CA GLY A 120 -1.69 -19.33 9.37
C GLY A 120 -1.65 -18.23 8.31
N VAL A 121 -2.77 -17.56 8.07
CA VAL A 121 -2.88 -16.45 7.10
C VAL A 121 -1.94 -15.28 7.46
N VAL A 122 -1.89 -14.90 8.73
CA VAL A 122 -1.04 -13.80 9.22
C VAL A 122 0.45 -14.13 9.09
N ARG A 123 0.84 -15.37 9.43
CA ARG A 123 2.22 -15.85 9.24
C ARG A 123 2.61 -15.96 7.77
N ASP A 124 1.71 -16.42 6.90
CA ASP A 124 1.95 -16.47 5.45
C ASP A 124 2.13 -15.07 4.84
N ALA A 125 1.54 -14.04 5.44
CA ALA A 125 1.81 -12.64 5.09
C ALA A 125 3.15 -12.11 5.64
N GLY A 126 3.79 -12.88 6.52
CA GLY A 126 5.12 -12.68 7.08
C GLY A 126 5.16 -12.18 8.53
N LEU A 127 4.03 -12.11 9.23
CA LEU A 127 4.02 -11.84 10.67
C LEU A 127 4.37 -13.13 11.42
N ASP A 128 5.64 -13.51 11.36
CA ASP A 128 6.15 -14.84 11.77
C ASP A 128 5.92 -15.14 13.26
N ASP A 129 6.01 -14.11 14.11
CA ASP A 129 5.88 -14.23 15.57
C ASP A 129 4.43 -14.22 16.08
N CYS A 130 3.44 -14.18 15.19
CA CYS A 130 2.03 -14.12 15.58
C CYS A 130 1.57 -15.43 16.24
N THR A 131 0.94 -15.35 17.42
CA THR A 131 0.36 -16.50 18.13
C THR A 131 -1.16 -16.38 18.28
N GLN A 132 -1.83 -17.51 18.56
CA GLN A 132 -3.28 -17.53 18.77
C GLN A 132 -3.69 -16.69 19.99
N GLU A 133 -2.91 -16.75 21.07
CA GLU A 133 -3.17 -16.00 22.30
C GLU A 133 -3.08 -14.48 22.08
N GLN A 134 -2.13 -14.03 21.25
CA GLN A 134 -2.00 -12.63 20.87
C GLN A 134 -3.24 -12.16 20.09
N LEU A 135 -3.65 -12.89 19.05
CA LEU A 135 -4.83 -12.53 18.26
C LEU A 135 -6.11 -12.53 19.11
N TYR A 136 -6.29 -13.57 19.94
CA TYR A 136 -7.41 -13.66 20.86
C TYR A 136 -7.48 -12.43 21.78
N THR A 137 -6.34 -12.09 22.41
CA THR A 137 -6.28 -10.96 23.35
C THR A 137 -6.60 -9.64 22.66
N VAL A 138 -6.04 -9.40 21.45
CA VAL A 138 -6.32 -8.17 20.70
C VAL A 138 -7.79 -8.08 20.33
N VAL A 139 -8.40 -9.18 19.87
CA VAL A 139 -9.83 -9.19 19.50
C VAL A 139 -10.74 -8.99 20.71
N GLU A 140 -10.43 -9.60 21.85
CA GLU A 140 -11.20 -9.38 23.09
C GLU A 140 -11.12 -7.92 23.56
N VAL A 141 -9.95 -7.29 23.46
CA VAL A 141 -9.79 -5.86 23.77
C VAL A 141 -10.59 -5.01 22.80
N LEU A 142 -10.53 -5.31 21.49
CA LEU A 142 -11.32 -4.60 20.48
C LEU A 142 -12.82 -4.75 20.71
N ALA A 143 -13.30 -5.94 21.08
CA ALA A 143 -14.71 -6.17 21.40
C ALA A 143 -15.15 -5.35 22.62
N ALA A 144 -14.30 -5.25 23.64
CA ALA A 144 -14.55 -4.44 24.83
C ALA A 144 -14.59 -2.92 24.53
N ASP A 145 -13.70 -2.42 23.68
CA ASP A 145 -13.60 -1.00 23.33
C ASP A 145 -14.65 -0.55 22.31
N ALA A 146 -15.00 -1.42 21.36
CA ALA A 146 -15.94 -1.09 20.29
C ALA A 146 -17.40 -1.18 20.72
N GLY A 147 -17.68 -1.56 21.97
CA GLY A 147 -19.04 -1.77 22.45
C GLY A 147 -19.78 -2.84 21.66
N PHE A 148 -19.05 -3.78 21.03
CA PHE A 148 -19.65 -4.97 20.46
C PHE A 148 -20.36 -5.66 21.62
N GLY A 149 -21.69 -5.58 21.62
CA GLY A 149 -22.50 -6.25 22.61
C GLY A 149 -22.07 -7.70 22.71
N THR A 150 -22.05 -8.24 23.93
CA THR A 150 -22.03 -9.70 24.19
C THR A 150 -22.79 -10.44 23.07
N PRO A 151 -22.39 -11.65 22.65
CA PRO A 151 -23.01 -12.43 21.55
C PRO A 151 -24.54 -12.69 21.63
N ALA A 152 -25.24 -12.07 22.59
CA ALA A 152 -26.67 -12.10 22.82
C ALA A 152 -27.46 -10.91 22.24
N ASP A 153 -26.85 -9.87 21.66
CA ASP A 153 -27.59 -8.74 21.04
C ASP A 153 -27.47 -8.72 19.50
N PRO A 154 -28.54 -9.08 18.76
CA PRO A 154 -28.55 -9.15 17.30
C PRO A 154 -28.61 -7.76 16.61
N THR A 155 -28.56 -6.66 17.36
CA THR A 155 -28.61 -5.29 16.82
C THR A 155 -27.31 -4.50 16.92
N ALA A 156 -26.25 -5.10 17.49
CA ALA A 156 -24.92 -4.51 17.46
C ALA A 156 -24.41 -4.50 16.00
N GLU A 157 -24.20 -3.30 15.45
CA GLU A 157 -23.62 -3.12 14.11
C GLU A 157 -22.37 -3.98 13.97
N ALA A 158 -22.45 -4.96 13.07
CA ALA A 158 -21.48 -6.03 12.92
C ALA A 158 -20.06 -5.57 12.49
N CYS A 159 -19.94 -4.31 12.11
CA CYS A 159 -18.68 -3.60 12.01
C CYS A 159 -18.91 -2.24 12.65
N GLY A 160 -18.52 -2.09 13.92
CA GLY A 160 -18.55 -0.78 14.56
C GLY A 160 -17.84 0.26 13.66
N PRO A 161 -18.36 1.49 13.52
CA PRO A 161 -17.87 2.47 12.56
C PRO A 161 -16.36 2.74 12.68
N ALA A 162 -15.79 2.59 13.88
CA ALA A 162 -14.35 2.69 14.12
C ALA A 162 -13.54 1.66 13.33
N LEU A 163 -13.96 0.39 13.31
CA LEU A 163 -13.23 -0.68 12.62
C LEU A 163 -13.31 -0.55 11.10
N ALA A 164 -14.44 -0.05 10.58
CA ALA A 164 -14.58 0.26 9.17
C ALA A 164 -13.67 1.43 8.73
N ILE A 165 -13.48 2.43 9.59
CA ILE A 165 -12.55 3.54 9.36
C ILE A 165 -11.11 3.02 9.33
N GLU A 166 -10.69 2.25 10.34
CA GLU A 166 -9.34 1.65 10.42
C GLU A 166 -9.04 0.77 9.19
N LEU A 167 -10.01 -0.08 8.78
CA LEU A 167 -9.91 -0.86 7.55
C LEU A 167 -9.68 0.04 6.32
N HIS A 168 -10.43 1.14 6.21
CA HIS A 168 -10.27 2.06 5.11
C HIS A 168 -8.91 2.76 5.13
N GLU A 169 -8.45 3.22 6.30
CA GLU A 169 -7.17 3.90 6.47
C GLU A 169 -5.99 3.01 6.08
N VAL A 170 -6.05 1.72 6.40
CA VAL A 170 -5.00 0.75 6.06
C VAL A 170 -5.09 0.32 4.59
N LEU A 171 -6.29 0.01 4.07
CA LEU A 171 -6.45 -0.60 2.76
C LEU A 171 -6.48 0.40 1.60
N ALA A 172 -7.01 1.61 1.80
CA ALA A 172 -7.15 2.59 0.72
C ALA A 172 -5.80 3.07 0.14
N PRO A 173 -4.75 3.32 0.96
CA PRO A 173 -3.42 3.65 0.44
C PRO A 173 -2.75 2.47 -0.28
N LEU A 174 -3.08 1.23 0.09
CA LEU A 174 -2.50 0.03 -0.51
C LEU A 174 -3.14 -0.30 -1.87
N ALA A 175 -4.45 -0.08 -2.01
CA ALA A 175 -5.24 -0.42 -3.19
C ALA A 175 -4.65 0.03 -4.54
N PRO A 176 -4.15 1.28 -4.73
CA PRO A 176 -3.59 1.71 -6.02
C PRO A 176 -2.27 1.01 -6.38
N HIS A 177 -1.60 0.40 -5.42
CA HIS A 177 -0.32 -0.28 -5.63
C HIS A 177 -0.49 -1.79 -5.88
N LEU A 178 -1.70 -2.32 -5.72
CA LEU A 178 -2.02 -3.73 -5.98
C LEU A 178 -2.63 -3.93 -7.37
N ALA A 179 -2.12 -4.93 -8.09
CA ALA A 179 -2.84 -5.49 -9.22
C ALA A 179 -4.18 -6.07 -8.76
N THR A 180 -5.15 -6.20 -9.67
CA THR A 180 -6.49 -6.74 -9.35
C THR A 180 -6.42 -8.09 -8.63
N ALA A 181 -5.61 -9.04 -9.12
CA ALA A 181 -5.41 -10.33 -8.47
C ALA A 181 -4.86 -10.21 -7.03
N GLY A 182 -4.01 -9.21 -6.75
CA GLY A 182 -3.50 -8.96 -5.40
C GLY A 182 -4.60 -8.46 -4.46
N ARG A 183 -5.47 -7.58 -4.96
CA ARG A 183 -6.64 -7.10 -4.20
C ARG A 183 -7.62 -8.23 -3.89
N GLU A 184 -7.89 -9.08 -4.88
CA GLU A 184 -8.72 -10.27 -4.70
C GLU A 184 -8.10 -11.24 -3.70
N SER A 185 -6.78 -11.44 -3.72
CA SER A 185 -6.07 -12.29 -2.77
C SER A 185 -6.24 -11.83 -1.33
N VAL A 186 -6.15 -10.53 -1.05
CA VAL A 186 -6.34 -9.98 0.31
C VAL A 186 -7.77 -10.22 0.80
N LEU A 187 -8.77 -10.01 -0.06
CA LEU A 187 -10.17 -10.32 0.25
C LEU A 187 -10.37 -11.82 0.55
N LEU A 188 -9.79 -12.69 -0.30
CA LEU A 188 -9.93 -14.14 -0.17
C LEU A 188 -9.21 -14.72 1.05
N GLN A 189 -8.14 -14.06 1.53
CA GLN A 189 -7.50 -14.41 2.80
C GLN A 189 -8.46 -14.21 3.98
N GLY A 190 -9.15 -13.07 4.04
CA GLY A 190 -10.20 -12.84 5.04
C GLY A 190 -11.37 -13.83 4.92
N ALA A 191 -11.80 -14.10 3.69
CA ALA A 191 -12.87 -15.07 3.41
C ALA A 191 -12.51 -16.49 3.87
N ARG A 192 -11.24 -16.91 3.72
CA ARG A 192 -10.76 -18.20 4.19
C ARG A 192 -10.85 -18.32 5.73
N ILE A 193 -10.56 -17.24 6.46
CA ILE A 193 -10.69 -17.21 7.92
C ILE A 193 -12.16 -17.37 8.33
N ALA A 194 -13.05 -16.59 7.71
CA ALA A 194 -14.49 -16.62 7.99
C ALA A 194 -15.21 -17.92 7.58
N LEU A 195 -14.56 -18.80 6.80
CA LEU A 195 -15.10 -20.10 6.43
C LEU A 195 -14.58 -21.25 7.31
N ALA A 196 -13.63 -20.98 8.22
CA ALA A 196 -12.92 -22.01 8.95
C ALA A 196 -13.73 -22.67 10.07
N ASP A 197 -14.82 -22.05 10.53
CA ASP A 197 -15.80 -22.61 11.47
C ASP A 197 -17.18 -22.84 10.86
N GLY A 198 -17.42 -22.46 9.62
CA GLY A 198 -18.70 -22.70 8.97
C GLY A 198 -19.02 -21.74 7.82
N PRO A 199 -20.31 -21.63 7.43
CA PRO A 199 -20.74 -20.66 6.44
C PRO A 199 -20.70 -19.24 7.04
N TYR A 200 -20.40 -18.23 6.20
CA TYR A 200 -20.34 -16.84 6.64
C TYR A 200 -21.59 -16.40 7.42
N SER A 201 -21.37 -15.80 8.57
CA SER A 201 -22.36 -15.01 9.30
C SER A 201 -22.72 -13.72 8.55
N PRO A 202 -23.86 -13.08 8.85
CA PRO A 202 -24.19 -11.76 8.32
C PRO A 202 -23.11 -10.72 8.62
N ALA A 203 -22.51 -10.81 9.82
CA ALA A 203 -21.51 -9.89 10.30
C ALA A 203 -20.20 -9.96 9.51
N GLU A 204 -19.69 -11.17 9.28
CA GLU A 204 -18.48 -11.38 8.49
C GLU A 204 -18.68 -10.96 7.02
N ARG A 205 -19.88 -11.15 6.46
CA ARG A 205 -20.19 -10.69 5.10
C ARG A 205 -20.14 -9.17 4.98
N GLU A 206 -20.61 -8.45 6.00
CA GLU A 206 -20.55 -7.00 6.02
C GLU A 206 -19.11 -6.51 6.06
N VAL A 207 -18.28 -7.07 6.96
CA VAL A 207 -16.84 -6.77 7.03
C VAL A 207 -16.15 -7.08 5.70
N LEU A 208 -16.35 -8.26 5.12
CA LEU A 208 -15.74 -8.63 3.83
C LEU A 208 -16.20 -7.74 2.68
N THR A 209 -17.43 -7.23 2.73
CA THR A 209 -17.93 -6.25 1.77
C THR A 209 -17.24 -4.89 1.94
N ALA A 210 -17.03 -4.44 3.18
CA ALA A 210 -16.28 -3.23 3.49
C ALA A 210 -14.81 -3.34 3.04
N VAL A 211 -14.17 -4.48 3.28
CA VAL A 211 -12.82 -4.80 2.78
C VAL A 211 -12.76 -4.70 1.25
N GLY A 212 -13.72 -5.32 0.55
CA GLY A 212 -13.81 -5.22 -0.91
C GLY A 212 -13.96 -3.77 -1.40
N GLY A 213 -14.78 -2.96 -0.72
CA GLY A 213 -14.93 -1.54 -0.99
C GLY A 213 -13.64 -0.74 -0.81
N ALA A 214 -12.94 -0.95 0.31
CA ALA A 214 -11.67 -0.28 0.62
C ALA A 214 -10.54 -0.67 -0.37
N LEU A 215 -10.54 -1.92 -0.85
CA LEU A 215 -9.67 -2.39 -1.92
C LEU A 215 -10.10 -1.93 -3.33
N ARG A 216 -11.19 -1.17 -3.44
CA ARG A 216 -11.74 -0.68 -4.72
C ARG A 216 -12.12 -1.82 -5.67
N LEU A 217 -12.63 -2.93 -5.13
CA LEU A 217 -13.27 -4.00 -5.90
C LEU A 217 -14.74 -3.62 -6.14
N PRO A 218 -15.28 -3.81 -7.37
CA PRO A 218 -16.71 -3.61 -7.61
C PRO A 218 -17.54 -4.53 -6.72
N ALA A 219 -18.65 -4.02 -6.15
CA ALA A 219 -19.49 -4.80 -5.22
C ALA A 219 -19.98 -6.13 -5.81
N ALA A 220 -20.29 -6.16 -7.11
CA ALA A 220 -20.67 -7.39 -7.82
C ALA A 220 -19.53 -8.42 -7.89
N ASP A 221 -18.29 -7.96 -8.07
CA ASP A 221 -17.11 -8.83 -8.11
C ASP A 221 -16.79 -9.36 -6.71
N THR A 222 -16.88 -8.51 -5.67
CA THR A 222 -16.74 -8.91 -4.26
C THR A 222 -17.75 -10.01 -3.92
N ALA A 223 -19.04 -9.82 -4.23
CA ALA A 223 -20.07 -10.83 -3.99
C ALA A 223 -19.81 -12.13 -4.75
N ARG A 224 -19.36 -12.04 -6.02
CA ARG A 224 -19.00 -13.22 -6.83
C ARG A 224 -17.83 -13.99 -6.23
N LEU A 225 -16.78 -13.30 -5.77
CA LEU A 225 -15.60 -13.91 -5.16
C LEU A 225 -15.95 -14.61 -3.85
N LEU A 226 -16.72 -13.95 -2.97
CA LEU A 226 -17.17 -14.54 -1.71
C LEU A 226 -18.04 -15.78 -1.93
N ALA A 227 -18.96 -15.72 -2.91
CA ALA A 227 -19.79 -16.87 -3.28
C ALA A 227 -18.98 -18.02 -3.92
N ALA A 228 -17.92 -17.71 -4.67
CA ALA A 228 -17.02 -18.71 -5.23
C ALA A 228 -16.19 -19.40 -4.13
N ALA A 229 -15.67 -18.63 -3.18
CA ALA A 229 -14.92 -19.15 -2.03
C ALA A 229 -15.79 -20.11 -1.20
N ALA A 230 -17.04 -19.76 -0.89
CA ALA A 230 -17.95 -20.62 -0.14
C ALA A 230 -18.30 -21.96 -0.82
N ARG A 231 -18.13 -22.07 -2.14
CA ARG A 231 -18.41 -23.30 -2.90
C ARG A 231 -17.19 -24.20 -3.07
N THR A 232 -16.00 -23.70 -2.78
CA THR A 232 -14.76 -24.43 -2.97
C THR A 232 -14.32 -24.95 -1.61
N PRO A 233 -14.64 -26.20 -1.23
CA PRO A 233 -14.16 -26.75 0.02
C PRO A 233 -12.62 -26.83 -0.07
N SER A 234 -11.96 -26.07 0.80
CA SER A 234 -10.51 -26.13 1.02
C SER A 234 -10.09 -27.38 1.76
#